data_AF-A0A934TY54-F1
#
_entry.id   AF-A0A934TY54-F1
#
_cell.length_a   1.000
_cell.length_b   1.000
_cell.length_c   1.000
_cell.angle_alpha   90.00
_cell.angle_beta   90.00
_cell.angle_gamma   90.00
#
_symmetry.space_group_name_H-M   'P 1'
#
loop_
_entity.id
_entity.type
_entity.pdbx_description
1 polymer ?
#
loop_
_entity_poly.entity_id
_entity_poly.type
_entity_poly.pdbx_seq_one_letter_code
_entity_poly.pdbx_strand_id
1 'polypeptide(L)'
;MEEYKKVTISFTKDQLEKMDEIMSKEQGYSRSSLVREAVDYYLGYLAQKGSVSYLSPIISQNIKLVLGRFEENLSEMLFKLAVEVSKSNILSARNCELNDYALNYLNDVSEQIVAEHNGVLDLEKTRDFINGEENG
;
A
#
# COMPACT_ATOMS: atom_id res chain seq x y z
N MET A 1 -20.56 15.44 -36.43
CA MET A 1 -19.66 14.41 -36.98
C MET A 1 -18.25 14.95 -36.87
N GLU A 2 -17.31 14.19 -36.32
CA GLU A 2 -15.88 14.56 -36.35
C GLU A 2 -15.39 14.69 -37.79
N GLU A 3 -14.64 15.76 -38.08
CA GLU A 3 -14.05 15.99 -39.40
C GLU A 3 -12.66 15.34 -39.46
N TYR A 4 -12.49 14.33 -40.32
CA TYR A 4 -11.20 13.64 -40.47
C TYR A 4 -10.43 14.16 -41.68
N LYS A 5 -9.16 14.53 -41.47
CA LYS A 5 -8.22 14.87 -42.55
C LYS A 5 -7.23 13.73 -42.77
N LYS A 6 -7.07 13.29 -44.03
CA LYS A 6 -6.12 12.24 -44.40
C LYS A 6 -4.72 12.83 -44.53
N VAL A 7 -3.75 12.21 -43.85
CA VAL A 7 -2.33 12.55 -43.92
C VAL A 7 -1.57 11.27 -44.27
N THR A 8 -0.56 11.37 -45.14
CA THR A 8 0.31 10.23 -45.48
C THR A 8 1.53 10.26 -44.56
N ILE A 9 1.78 9.14 -43.88
CA ILE A 9 2.92 8.95 -42.99
C ILE A 9 3.59 7.61 -43.31
N SER A 10 4.91 7.54 -43.14
CA SER A 10 5.69 6.34 -43.37
C SER A 10 5.99 5.63 -42.05
N PHE A 11 5.83 4.31 -42.05
CA PHE A 11 6.21 3.44 -40.94
C PHE A 11 7.32 2.50 -41.38
N THR A 12 8.16 2.09 -40.45
CA THR A 12 9.10 0.99 -40.68
C THR A 12 8.34 -0.34 -40.80
N LYS A 13 8.97 -1.33 -41.41
CA LYS A 13 8.39 -2.67 -41.55
C LYS A 13 8.07 -3.31 -40.17
N ASP A 14 9.00 -3.20 -39.22
CA ASP A 14 8.83 -3.69 -37.84
C ASP A 14 7.64 -3.02 -37.14
N GLN A 15 7.44 -1.71 -37.33
CA GLN A 15 6.27 -1.00 -36.77
C GLN A 15 4.95 -1.51 -37.35
N LEU A 16 4.88 -1.73 -38.66
CA LEU A 16 3.68 -2.26 -39.30
C LEU A 16 3.35 -3.68 -38.82
N GLU A 17 4.37 -4.54 -38.70
CA GLU A 17 4.20 -5.91 -38.20
C GLU A 17 3.66 -5.91 -36.77
N LYS A 18 4.20 -5.06 -35.88
CA LYS A 18 3.70 -4.92 -34.50
C LYS A 18 2.29 -4.36 -34.44
N MET A 19 1.97 -3.36 -35.26
CA MET A 19 0.62 -2.80 -35.34
C MET A 19 -0.38 -3.87 -35.78
N ASP A 20 -0.04 -4.68 -36.79
CA ASP A 20 -0.87 -5.75 -37.29
C ASP A 20 -1.05 -6.87 -36.25
N GLU A 21 0.00 -7.20 -35.49
CA GLU A 21 -0.08 -8.17 -34.38
C GLU A 21 -1.05 -7.70 -33.29
N ILE A 22 -0.97 -6.44 -32.87
CA ILE A 22 -1.87 -5.87 -31.86
C ILE A 22 -3.31 -5.87 -32.38
N MET A 23 -3.53 -5.43 -33.62
CA MET A 23 -4.84 -5.43 -34.25
C MET A 23 -5.43 -6.83 -34.39
N SER A 24 -4.60 -7.88 -34.54
CA SER A 24 -5.08 -9.26 -34.60
C SER A 24 -5.65 -9.76 -33.26
N LYS A 25 -5.22 -9.16 -32.14
CA LYS A 25 -5.63 -9.53 -30.78
C LYS A 25 -6.87 -8.77 -30.31
N GLU A 26 -7.17 -7.61 -30.89
CA GLU A 26 -8.30 -6.76 -30.51
C GLU A 26 -9.35 -6.65 -31.63
N GLN A 27 -10.54 -7.19 -31.38
CA GLN A 27 -11.63 -7.12 -32.37
C GLN A 27 -12.10 -5.68 -32.58
N GLY A 28 -12.16 -5.26 -33.86
CA GLY A 28 -12.68 -3.94 -34.24
C GLY A 28 -11.62 -2.83 -34.36
N TYR A 29 -10.35 -3.14 -34.10
CA TYR A 29 -9.27 -2.18 -34.35
C TYR A 29 -8.97 -2.04 -35.85
N SER A 30 -8.83 -0.79 -36.30
CA SER A 30 -8.24 -0.45 -37.59
C SER A 30 -6.91 0.26 -37.39
N ARG A 31 -6.01 0.24 -38.38
CA ARG A 31 -4.75 0.99 -38.33
C ARG A 31 -5.00 2.47 -38.03
N SER A 32 -6.07 3.05 -38.58
CA SER A 32 -6.46 4.44 -38.31
C SER A 32 -7.01 4.66 -36.90
N SER A 33 -7.63 3.65 -36.27
CA SER A 33 -8.02 3.74 -34.85
C SER A 33 -6.79 3.68 -33.95
N LEU A 34 -5.91 2.72 -34.21
CA LEU A 34 -4.68 2.53 -33.45
C LEU A 34 -3.77 3.77 -33.51
N VAL A 35 -3.58 4.32 -34.72
CA VAL A 35 -2.76 5.52 -34.90
C VAL A 35 -3.40 6.74 -34.25
N ARG A 36 -4.74 6.90 -34.30
CA ARG A 36 -5.41 8.01 -33.62
C ARG A 36 -5.23 7.93 -32.11
N GLU A 37 -5.45 6.76 -31.53
CA GLU A 37 -5.26 6.56 -30.09
C GLU A 37 -3.81 6.79 -29.66
N ALA A 38 -2.84 6.31 -30.45
CA ALA A 38 -1.43 6.59 -30.19
C ALA A 38 -1.09 8.09 -30.29
N VAL A 39 -1.71 8.80 -31.24
CA VAL A 39 -1.54 10.25 -31.40
C VAL A 39 -2.19 10.99 -30.24
N ASP A 40 -3.42 10.65 -29.85
CA ASP A 40 -4.11 11.25 -28.69
C ASP A 40 -3.32 11.01 -27.40
N TYR A 41 -2.79 9.80 -27.23
CA TYR A 41 -1.90 9.44 -26.14
C TYR A 41 -0.64 10.33 -26.13
N TYR A 42 0.03 10.49 -27.28
CA TYR A 42 1.27 11.26 -27.36
C TYR A 42 1.04 12.78 -27.27
N LEU A 43 -0.07 13.29 -27.81
CA LEU A 43 -0.50 14.68 -27.64
C LEU A 43 -0.83 14.96 -26.18
N GLY A 44 -1.52 14.04 -25.50
CA GLY A 44 -1.75 14.11 -24.05
C GLY A 44 -0.43 14.13 -23.27
N TYR A 45 0.52 13.27 -23.63
CA TYR A 45 1.88 13.27 -23.05
C TYR A 45 2.61 14.61 -23.27
N LEU A 46 2.58 15.16 -24.49
CA LEU A 46 3.25 16.42 -24.82
C LEU A 46 2.59 17.64 -24.16
N ALA A 47 1.25 17.68 -24.12
CA ALA A 47 0.49 18.73 -23.44
C ALA A 47 0.77 18.72 -21.93
N GLN A 48 1.07 17.56 -21.34
CA GLN A 48 1.42 17.38 -19.93
C GLN A 48 2.92 17.48 -19.60
N LYS A 49 3.78 17.94 -20.53
CA LYS A 49 5.12 18.43 -20.12
C LYS A 49 5.07 19.57 -19.08
N GLY A 50 3.88 20.12 -18.79
CA GLY A 50 3.63 21.03 -17.67
C GLY A 50 3.07 20.40 -16.38
N SER A 51 2.55 19.16 -16.35
CA SER A 51 2.02 18.54 -15.12
C SER A 51 1.69 17.04 -15.28
N VAL A 52 2.52 16.17 -14.68
CA VAL A 52 2.26 14.79 -14.17
C VAL A 52 1.32 13.84 -14.96
N SER A 53 1.89 13.24 -16.02
CA SER A 53 1.68 11.92 -16.68
C SER A 53 0.39 11.09 -16.44
N TYR A 54 -0.29 10.71 -17.54
CA TYR A 54 -1.42 9.76 -17.66
C TYR A 54 -1.21 8.32 -17.12
N LEU A 55 0.03 7.83 -17.01
CA LEU A 55 0.33 6.57 -16.29
C LEU A 55 0.22 6.75 -14.76
N SER A 56 0.43 7.98 -14.26
CA SER A 56 0.37 8.30 -12.84
C SER A 56 -1.04 8.12 -12.28
N PRO A 57 -2.15 8.57 -12.89
CA PRO A 57 -3.49 8.32 -12.38
C PRO A 57 -3.85 6.85 -12.19
N ILE A 58 -3.55 5.97 -13.16
CA ILE A 58 -3.88 4.54 -13.06
C ILE A 58 -3.06 3.87 -11.96
N ILE A 59 -1.75 4.15 -11.90
CA ILE A 59 -0.87 3.64 -10.84
C ILE A 59 -1.30 4.21 -9.48
N SER A 60 -1.59 5.51 -9.39
CA SER A 60 -2.07 6.17 -8.17
C SER A 60 -3.43 5.64 -7.72
N GLN A 61 -4.36 5.34 -8.63
CA GLN A 61 -5.65 4.72 -8.30
C GLN A 61 -5.45 3.31 -7.76
N ASN A 62 -4.62 2.48 -8.42
CA ASN A 62 -4.31 1.14 -7.93
C ASN A 62 -3.63 1.18 -6.56
N ILE A 63 -2.65 2.07 -6.35
CA ILE A 63 -2.02 2.27 -5.04
C ILE A 63 -3.05 2.69 -4.00
N LYS A 64 -3.95 3.62 -4.31
CA LYS A 64 -5.03 4.04 -3.40
C LYS A 64 -5.99 2.89 -3.06
N LEU A 65 -6.34 2.05 -4.03
CA LEU A 65 -7.21 0.89 -3.80
C LEU A 65 -6.52 -0.18 -2.93
N VAL A 66 -5.25 -0.47 -3.21
CA VAL A 66 -4.46 -1.41 -2.39
C VAL A 66 -4.29 -0.87 -0.97
N LEU A 67 -3.96 0.42 -0.82
CA LEU A 67 -3.87 1.06 0.49
C LEU A 67 -5.21 1.07 1.21
N GLY A 68 -6.32 1.40 0.53
CA GLY A 68 -7.65 1.37 1.16
C GLY A 68 -8.02 -0.02 1.67
N ARG A 69 -7.81 -1.07 0.85
CA ARG A 69 -8.03 -2.45 1.28
C ARG A 69 -7.09 -2.87 2.42
N PHE A 70 -5.84 -2.39 2.37
CA PHE A 70 -4.87 -2.63 3.43
C PHE A 70 -5.30 -1.95 4.75
N GLU A 71 -5.76 -0.70 4.71
CA GLU A 71 -6.27 0.04 5.86
C GLU A 71 -7.51 -0.63 6.47
N GLU A 72 -8.44 -1.12 5.64
CA GLU A 72 -9.61 -1.88 6.08
C GLU A 72 -9.20 -3.18 6.79
N ASN A 73 -8.36 -3.98 6.14
CA ASN A 73 -7.88 -5.25 6.70
C ASN A 73 -7.07 -5.04 7.99
N LEU A 74 -6.19 -4.02 8.00
CA LEU A 74 -5.38 -3.67 9.16
C LEU A 74 -6.28 -3.23 10.32
N SER A 75 -7.29 -2.41 10.05
CA SER A 75 -8.25 -1.96 11.07
C SER A 75 -9.04 -3.13 11.66
N GLU A 76 -9.48 -4.08 10.82
CA GLU A 76 -10.17 -5.29 11.28
C GLU A 76 -9.25 -6.18 12.14
N MET A 77 -8.00 -6.36 11.71
CA MET A 77 -7.00 -7.13 12.46
C MET A 77 -6.64 -6.45 13.80
N LEU A 78 -6.45 -5.14 13.81
CA LEU A 78 -6.20 -4.37 15.03
C LEU A 78 -7.39 -4.45 16.00
N PHE A 79 -8.62 -4.40 15.50
CA PHE A 79 -9.81 -4.58 16.33
C PHE A 79 -9.86 -5.98 16.96
N LYS A 80 -9.64 -7.04 16.15
CA LYS A 80 -9.59 -8.42 16.67
C LYS A 80 -8.47 -8.60 17.70
N LEU A 81 -7.29 -8.03 17.44
CA LEU A 81 -6.18 -8.05 18.38
C LEU A 81 -6.53 -7.32 19.68
N ALA A 82 -7.15 -6.13 19.60
CA ALA A 82 -7.58 -5.38 20.77
C ALA A 82 -8.60 -6.15 21.62
N VAL A 83 -9.52 -6.89 20.98
CA VAL A 83 -10.46 -7.77 21.68
C VAL A 83 -9.72 -8.89 22.43
N GLU A 84 -8.75 -9.55 21.80
CA GLU A 84 -7.97 -10.60 22.47
C GLU A 84 -7.06 -10.06 23.59
N VAL A 85 -6.42 -8.90 23.39
CA VAL A 85 -5.65 -8.21 24.43
C VAL A 85 -6.55 -7.84 25.62
N SER A 86 -7.76 -7.32 25.37
CA SER A 86 -8.72 -7.00 26.43
C SER A 86 -9.13 -8.23 27.23
N LYS A 87 -9.41 -9.36 26.56
CA LYS A 87 -9.68 -10.64 27.24
C LYS A 87 -8.49 -11.07 28.12
N SER A 88 -7.28 -10.98 27.60
CA SER A 88 -6.06 -11.31 28.35
C SER A 88 -5.87 -10.42 29.58
N ASN A 89 -6.14 -9.11 29.44
CA ASN A 89 -6.08 -8.16 30.56
C ASN A 89 -7.12 -8.48 31.62
N ILE A 90 -8.36 -8.79 31.22
CA ILE A 90 -9.42 -9.22 32.16
C ILE A 90 -9.00 -10.50 32.88
N LEU A 91 -8.46 -11.50 32.17
CA LEU A 91 -7.98 -12.74 32.79
C LEU A 91 -6.84 -12.45 33.78
N SER A 92 -5.90 -11.59 33.43
CA SER A 92 -4.77 -11.22 34.30
C SER A 92 -5.24 -10.49 35.55
N ALA A 93 -6.15 -9.51 35.42
CA ALA A 93 -6.72 -8.79 36.55
C ALA A 93 -7.56 -9.68 37.49
N ARG A 94 -8.10 -10.79 36.98
CA ARG A 94 -8.82 -11.78 37.80
C ARG A 94 -7.89 -12.71 38.58
N ASN A 95 -6.70 -12.98 38.04
CA ASN A 95 -5.76 -13.96 38.60
C ASN A 95 -4.60 -13.33 39.38
N CYS A 96 -4.34 -12.03 39.19
CA CYS A 96 -3.24 -11.31 39.83
C CYS A 96 -3.77 -10.26 40.82
N GLU A 97 -3.06 -10.07 41.93
CA GLU A 97 -3.31 -8.97 42.86
C GLU A 97 -2.68 -7.68 42.31
N LEU A 98 -3.40 -7.00 41.41
CA LEU A 98 -2.96 -5.74 40.82
C LEU A 98 -3.38 -4.58 41.72
N ASN A 99 -2.42 -4.01 42.45
CA ASN A 99 -2.58 -2.73 43.13
C ASN A 99 -2.11 -1.56 42.25
N ASP A 100 -2.41 -0.32 42.64
CA ASP A 100 -2.06 0.86 41.86
C ASP A 100 -0.54 1.00 41.62
N TYR A 101 0.28 0.55 42.57
CA TYR A 101 1.74 0.53 42.41
C TYR A 101 2.17 -0.43 41.31
N ALA A 102 1.66 -1.66 41.30
CA ALA A 102 1.96 -2.67 40.29
C ALA A 102 1.49 -2.23 38.90
N LEU A 103 0.33 -1.57 38.80
CA LEU A 103 -0.17 -1.03 37.53
C LEU A 103 0.72 0.08 36.98
N ASN A 104 1.16 1.01 37.84
CA ASN A 104 2.07 2.07 37.43
C ASN A 104 3.43 1.51 36.99
N TYR A 105 4.01 0.59 37.78
CA TYR A 105 5.25 -0.09 37.44
C TYR A 105 5.16 -0.84 36.10
N LEU A 106 4.06 -1.56 35.85
CA LEU A 106 3.84 -2.25 34.58
C LEU A 106 3.79 -1.30 33.39
N ASN A 107 3.16 -0.13 33.53
CA ASN A 107 3.13 0.88 32.46
C ASN A 107 4.54 1.41 32.18
N ASP A 108 5.27 1.82 33.22
CA ASP A 108 6.60 2.40 33.09
C ASP A 108 7.58 1.41 32.42
N VAL A 109 7.61 0.16 32.91
CA VAL A 109 8.49 -0.89 32.36
C VAL A 109 8.08 -1.27 30.93
N SER A 110 6.78 -1.38 30.65
CA SER A 110 6.31 -1.72 29.29
C SER A 110 6.69 -0.65 28.28
N GLU A 111 6.56 0.64 28.64
CA GLU A 111 6.99 1.75 27.77
C GLU A 111 8.49 1.72 27.52
N GLN A 112 9.29 1.50 28.56
CA GLN A 112 10.75 1.44 28.46
C GLN A 112 11.23 0.29 27.58
N ILE A 113 10.68 -0.92 27.75
CA ILE A 113 11.04 -2.10 26.94
C ILE A 113 10.66 -1.88 25.47
N VAL A 114 9.47 -1.34 25.21
CA VAL A 114 9.02 -1.03 23.84
C VAL A 114 9.93 0.01 23.19
N ALA A 115 10.31 1.05 23.93
CA ALA A 115 11.23 2.09 23.45
C ALA A 115 12.64 1.54 23.20
N GLU A 116 13.19 0.76 24.13
CA GLU A 116 14.53 0.18 24.03
C GLU A 116 14.65 -0.83 22.87
N HIS A 117 13.57 -1.55 22.57
CA HIS A 117 13.55 -2.59 21.55
C HIS A 117 12.82 -2.20 20.27
N ASN A 118 12.51 -0.92 20.06
CA ASN A 118 11.80 -0.41 18.87
C ASN A 118 10.52 -1.20 18.54
N GLY A 119 9.74 -1.54 19.57
CA GLY A 119 8.51 -2.30 19.43
C GLY A 119 8.68 -3.80 19.22
N VAL A 120 9.90 -4.34 19.28
CA VAL A 120 10.12 -5.80 19.31
C VAL A 120 9.83 -6.32 20.71
N LEU A 121 8.74 -7.07 20.83
CA LEU A 121 8.34 -7.72 22.07
C LEU A 121 9.04 -9.07 22.21
N ASP A 122 10.03 -9.14 23.11
CA ASP A 122 10.83 -10.33 23.39
C ASP A 122 10.76 -10.66 24.89
N LEU A 123 10.33 -11.90 25.20
CA LEU A 123 10.13 -12.34 26.58
C LEU A 123 11.45 -12.54 27.33
N GLU A 124 12.51 -13.02 26.66
CA GLU A 124 13.80 -13.22 27.31
C GLU A 124 14.41 -11.87 27.68
N LYS A 125 14.34 -10.91 26.76
CA LYS A 125 14.82 -9.54 27.03
C LYS A 125 14.01 -8.84 28.11
N THR A 126 12.68 -8.98 28.07
CA THR A 126 11.79 -8.46 29.13
C THR A 126 12.17 -9.01 30.50
N ARG A 127 12.42 -10.33 30.58
CA ARG A 127 12.84 -10.98 31.82
C ARG A 127 14.19 -10.46 32.30
N ASP A 128 15.17 -10.38 31.40
CA ASP A 128 16.52 -9.97 31.75
C ASP A 128 16.56 -8.49 32.19
N PHE A 129 15.74 -7.64 31.58
CA PHE A 129 15.52 -6.25 32.02
C PHE A 129 14.97 -6.18 33.44
N ILE A 130 13.86 -6.87 33.72
CA ILE A 130 13.22 -6.88 35.05
C ILE A 130 14.18 -7.41 36.12
N ASN A 131 14.88 -8.51 35.83
CA ASN A 131 15.86 -9.09 36.76
C ASN A 131 17.09 -8.19 36.96
N GLY A 132 17.44 -7.36 35.99
CA GLY A 132 18.53 -6.39 36.08
C GLY A 132 18.23 -5.25 37.04
N GLU A 133 16.99 -4.75 37.05
CA GLU A 133 16.55 -3.68 37.97
C GLU A 133 16.39 -4.15 39.42
N GLU A 134 15.98 -5.40 39.67
CA GLU A 134 15.86 -5.93 41.04
C GLU A 134 17.21 -6.15 41.76
N ASN A 135 18.33 -6.15 41.01
CA ASN A 135 19.67 -6.43 41.53
C ASN A 135 20.59 -5.18 41.59
N GLY A 136 20.08 -3.99 41.29
CA GLY A 136 20.80 -2.70 41.31
C GLY A 136 20.39 -1.80 42.48
#